data_AF-A0AA95SLU3-F1
#
_entry.id   AF-A0AA95SLU3-F1
#
_cell.length_a   1.000
_cell.length_b   1.000
_cell.length_c   1.000
_cell.angle_alpha   90.00
_cell.angle_beta   90.00
_cell.angle_gamma   90.00
#
_symmetry.space_group_name_H-M   'P 1'
#
loop_
_entity.id
_entity.type
_entity.pdbx_description
1 polymer ?
#
loop_
_entity_poly.entity_id
_entity_poly.type
_entity_poly.pdbx_seq_one_letter_code
_entity_poly.pdbx_strand_id
1 'polypeptide(L)'
;MDELQATLKTQQRFSLNWTYLDAITRGVSVIDMGALALRNLGDARQFAREYGYDIDQPGVLDYLRGIQREAIAFVRAQFLGPDQQGLLPAELEDDADPLRLLVLASQRAHRFEPTRLWACALLKVMHGLFYIDNNLKLRHFNAIRQQVFAGLDAVLQVEGEQQYLTDGLICLPLLHVDRKRNKGRHSILVKLLQKPEYVAADIHDHLGVRLTLNTRIECLLALDLLRRAHLVTLTNLEISRVRNTLVDLCAAKEVFNCHRAEIDRCQGYPQQVLQQMDRELARISQQQTQRDNPHSAADFQSIQLTVRKMIHLPAAALGLPPESASAAEEGTEGPIANGGGTSFFFAYEIQLLDGASFEKSQQGAASHEAYKRRQVESARRRVLGAELLDWLLAH
;
A
#
# COMPACT_ATOMS: atom_id res chain seq x y z
N MET A 1 -6.06 -33.03 -41.59
CA MET A 1 -5.29 -32.55 -40.42
C MET A 1 -3.96 -33.26 -40.48
N ASP A 2 -2.89 -32.54 -40.77
CA ASP A 2 -1.55 -33.13 -40.69
C ASP A 2 -1.31 -33.60 -39.25
N GLU A 3 -0.77 -34.82 -39.13
CA GLU A 3 -0.44 -35.45 -37.87
C GLU A 3 0.66 -34.62 -37.18
N LEU A 4 0.39 -34.14 -35.95
CA LEU A 4 1.34 -33.31 -35.22
C LEU A 4 2.59 -34.14 -34.86
N GLN A 5 3.74 -33.77 -35.44
CA GLN A 5 5.03 -34.40 -35.13
C GLN A 5 5.88 -33.48 -34.23
N ALA A 6 6.45 -34.06 -33.17
CA ALA A 6 7.39 -33.35 -32.31
C ALA A 6 8.66 -32.98 -33.09
N THR A 7 9.07 -31.70 -33.02
CA THR A 7 10.24 -31.21 -33.74
C THR A 7 10.90 -30.05 -33.01
N LEU A 8 12.24 -30.01 -33.05
CA LEU A 8 13.05 -28.85 -32.66
C LEU A 8 13.64 -28.13 -33.88
N LYS A 9 13.36 -28.63 -35.09
CA LYS A 9 13.86 -28.06 -36.34
C LYS A 9 13.05 -26.80 -36.65
N THR A 10 13.71 -25.65 -36.57
CA THR A 10 13.13 -24.34 -36.88
C THR A 10 13.93 -23.65 -37.99
N GLN A 11 13.29 -22.75 -38.73
CA GLN A 11 13.94 -21.89 -39.71
C GLN A 11 14.80 -20.79 -39.06
N GLN A 12 14.65 -20.57 -37.76
CA GLN A 12 15.43 -19.60 -36.99
C GLN A 12 16.64 -20.28 -36.32
N ARG A 13 17.70 -19.51 -36.06
CA ARG A 13 18.82 -20.01 -35.23
C ARG A 13 18.26 -20.41 -33.86
N PHE A 14 18.48 -21.67 -33.48
CA PHE A 14 18.08 -22.18 -32.19
C PHE A 14 18.93 -21.52 -31.10
N SER A 15 18.32 -20.63 -30.32
CA SER A 15 18.96 -19.98 -29.19
C SER A 15 17.93 -19.69 -28.11
N LEU A 16 18.28 -19.96 -26.86
CA LEU A 16 17.44 -19.61 -25.71
C LEU A 16 17.85 -18.23 -25.17
N ASN A 17 16.86 -17.47 -24.73
CA ASN A 17 17.12 -16.24 -23.98
C ASN A 17 17.37 -16.61 -22.51
N TRP A 18 18.61 -16.96 -22.19
CA TRP A 18 19.01 -17.41 -20.85
C TRP A 18 18.71 -16.38 -19.76
N THR A 19 18.84 -15.09 -20.03
CA THR A 19 18.49 -14.03 -19.07
C THR A 19 17.01 -14.06 -18.72
N TYR A 20 16.14 -14.23 -19.71
CA TYR A 20 14.69 -14.28 -19.50
C TYR A 20 14.26 -15.59 -18.83
N LEU A 21 14.89 -16.72 -19.20
CA LEU A 21 14.64 -18.01 -18.55
C LEU A 21 15.13 -18.04 -17.10
N ASP A 22 16.29 -17.43 -16.81
CA ASP A 22 16.79 -17.29 -15.44
C ASP A 22 15.85 -16.42 -14.60
N ALA A 23 15.37 -15.30 -15.16
CA ALA A 23 14.38 -14.45 -14.50
C ALA A 23 13.10 -15.21 -14.13
N ILE A 24 12.57 -16.01 -15.07
CA ILE A 24 11.38 -16.86 -14.84
C ILE A 24 11.67 -17.93 -13.78
N THR A 25 12.78 -18.66 -13.90
CA THR A 25 13.07 -19.82 -13.04
C THR A 25 13.52 -19.44 -11.62
N ARG A 26 14.04 -18.23 -11.42
CA ARG A 26 14.45 -17.71 -10.11
C ARG A 26 13.44 -16.75 -9.48
N GLY A 27 12.38 -16.38 -10.18
CA GLY A 27 11.39 -15.42 -9.70
C GLY A 27 11.96 -14.00 -9.57
N VAL A 28 12.76 -13.55 -10.55
CA VAL A 28 13.28 -12.18 -10.58
C VAL A 28 12.13 -11.21 -10.83
N SER A 29 12.06 -10.13 -10.04
CA SER A 29 11.03 -9.12 -10.19
C SER A 29 11.14 -8.41 -11.55
N VAL A 30 9.99 -8.19 -12.21
CA VAL A 30 9.92 -7.53 -13.53
C VAL A 30 10.49 -6.11 -13.51
N ILE A 31 10.45 -5.41 -12.35
CA ILE A 31 11.04 -4.07 -12.21
C ILE A 31 12.57 -4.09 -12.26
N ASP A 32 13.19 -5.22 -11.94
CA ASP A 32 14.65 -5.36 -11.94
C ASP A 32 15.16 -5.89 -13.30
N MET A 33 14.27 -6.19 -14.26
CA MET A 33 14.66 -6.55 -15.63
C MET A 33 15.13 -5.33 -16.44
N GLY A 34 16.18 -5.54 -17.23
CA GLY A 34 16.79 -4.50 -18.07
C GLY A 34 16.26 -4.43 -19.51
N ALA A 35 15.51 -5.43 -19.98
CA ALA A 35 14.94 -5.48 -21.33
C ALA A 35 13.77 -6.47 -21.42
N LEU A 36 12.91 -6.27 -22.43
CA LEU A 36 11.94 -7.27 -22.87
C LEU A 36 12.52 -8.13 -24.00
N ALA A 37 11.82 -9.21 -24.37
CA ALA A 37 12.27 -10.19 -25.35
C ALA A 37 11.27 -10.39 -26.51
N LEU A 38 10.62 -9.32 -26.97
CA LEU A 38 9.64 -9.36 -28.06
C LEU A 38 10.31 -9.06 -29.40
N ARG A 39 9.96 -9.80 -30.46
CA ARG A 39 10.68 -9.70 -31.75
C ARG A 39 10.11 -8.62 -32.66
N ASN A 40 8.80 -8.40 -32.60
CA ASN A 40 8.08 -7.50 -33.50
C ASN A 40 6.74 -7.08 -32.91
N LEU A 41 6.00 -6.25 -33.64
CA LEU A 41 4.69 -5.76 -33.22
C LEU A 41 3.65 -6.88 -33.08
N GLY A 42 3.74 -7.95 -33.86
CA GLY A 42 2.87 -9.13 -33.73
C GLY A 42 3.07 -9.84 -32.39
N ASP A 43 4.34 -10.05 -31.98
CA ASP A 43 4.66 -10.56 -30.65
C ASP A 43 4.17 -9.63 -29.54
N ALA A 44 4.30 -8.30 -29.73
CA ALA A 44 3.82 -7.31 -28.77
C ALA A 44 2.28 -7.34 -28.61
N ARG A 45 1.54 -7.54 -29.70
CA ARG A 45 0.08 -7.74 -29.66
C ARG A 45 -0.30 -9.01 -28.90
N GLN A 46 0.36 -10.13 -29.20
CA GLN A 46 0.11 -11.38 -28.47
C GLN A 46 0.45 -11.22 -26.99
N PHE A 47 1.57 -10.58 -26.67
CA PHE A 47 1.96 -10.29 -25.29
C PHE A 47 0.90 -9.45 -24.58
N ALA A 48 0.44 -8.35 -25.19
CA ALA A 48 -0.60 -7.50 -24.60
C ALA A 48 -1.90 -8.28 -24.37
N ARG A 49 -2.30 -9.13 -25.33
CA ARG A 49 -3.49 -9.97 -25.23
C ARG A 49 -3.40 -10.97 -24.07
N GLU A 50 -2.30 -11.72 -23.96
CA GLU A 50 -2.07 -12.67 -22.86
C GLU A 50 -1.89 -11.96 -21.51
N TYR A 51 -1.40 -10.72 -21.52
CA TYR A 51 -1.35 -9.88 -20.34
C TYR A 51 -2.76 -9.43 -19.87
N GLY A 52 -3.76 -9.51 -20.75
CA GLY A 52 -5.17 -9.19 -20.45
C GLY A 52 -5.72 -7.97 -21.20
N TYR A 53 -4.97 -7.41 -22.16
CA TYR A 53 -5.38 -6.26 -22.96
C TYR A 53 -5.44 -6.62 -24.44
N ASP A 54 -6.64 -7.00 -24.89
CA ASP A 54 -6.92 -7.24 -26.29
C ASP A 54 -7.19 -5.91 -27.01
N ILE A 55 -6.26 -5.48 -27.86
CA ILE A 55 -6.34 -4.18 -28.56
C ILE A 55 -7.48 -4.10 -29.57
N ASP A 56 -8.02 -5.25 -30.00
CA ASP A 56 -9.14 -5.30 -30.93
C ASP A 56 -10.48 -5.05 -30.20
N GLN A 57 -10.48 -5.05 -28.86
CA GLN A 57 -11.67 -4.71 -28.07
C GLN A 57 -11.85 -3.18 -27.96
N PRO A 58 -13.10 -2.68 -28.10
CA PRO A 58 -13.40 -1.27 -27.98
C PRO A 58 -12.91 -0.68 -26.64
N GLY A 59 -12.23 0.47 -26.70
CA GLY A 59 -11.78 1.22 -25.53
C GLY A 59 -10.48 0.74 -24.89
N VAL A 60 -9.97 -0.44 -25.21
CA VAL A 60 -8.69 -0.95 -24.66
C VAL A 60 -7.53 -0.07 -25.13
N LEU A 61 -7.49 0.30 -26.40
CA LEU A 61 -6.42 1.16 -26.92
C LEU A 61 -6.38 2.52 -26.21
N ASP A 62 -7.53 3.16 -26.02
CA ASP A 62 -7.61 4.45 -25.32
C ASP A 62 -7.25 4.33 -23.84
N TYR A 63 -7.58 3.21 -23.20
CA TYR A 63 -7.12 2.90 -21.85
C TYR A 63 -5.60 2.79 -21.78
N LEU A 64 -4.97 2.05 -22.69
CA LEU A 64 -3.50 1.91 -22.74
C LEU A 64 -2.82 3.27 -22.95
N ARG A 65 -3.38 4.13 -23.81
CA ARG A 65 -2.90 5.52 -24.03
C ARG A 65 -2.97 6.34 -22.75
N GLY A 66 -4.10 6.27 -22.04
CA GLY A 66 -4.27 6.94 -20.75
C GLY A 66 -3.19 6.52 -19.74
N ILE A 67 -2.90 5.22 -19.66
CA ILE A 67 -1.87 4.68 -18.77
C ILE A 67 -0.46 5.11 -19.19
N GLN A 68 -0.16 5.15 -20.49
CA GLN A 68 1.12 5.68 -20.99
C GLN A 68 1.30 7.15 -20.61
N ARG A 69 0.30 8.01 -20.85
CA ARG A 69 0.34 9.43 -20.46
C ARG A 69 0.56 9.61 -18.97
N GLU A 70 -0.16 8.83 -18.15
CA GLU A 70 0.00 8.87 -16.70
C GLU A 70 1.40 8.42 -16.26
N ALA A 71 1.94 7.37 -16.87
CA ALA A 71 3.29 6.89 -16.58
C ALA A 71 4.36 7.95 -16.91
N ILE A 72 4.24 8.63 -18.05
CA ILE A 72 5.12 9.73 -18.45
C ILE A 72 5.03 10.88 -17.45
N ALA A 73 3.81 11.30 -17.11
CA ALA A 73 3.60 12.37 -16.14
C ALA A 73 4.19 12.03 -14.77
N PHE A 74 4.03 10.79 -14.31
CA PHE A 74 4.60 10.32 -13.06
C PHE A 74 6.14 10.34 -13.08
N VAL A 75 6.77 9.79 -14.12
CA VAL A 75 8.24 9.76 -14.25
C VAL A 75 8.81 11.19 -14.26
N ARG A 76 8.20 12.08 -15.05
CA ARG A 76 8.56 13.50 -15.11
C ARG A 76 8.47 14.17 -13.74
N ALA A 77 7.35 13.99 -13.05
CA ALA A 77 7.11 14.67 -11.78
C ALA A 77 7.91 14.10 -10.60
N GLN A 78 8.21 12.80 -10.60
CA GLN A 78 8.79 12.12 -9.43
C GLN A 78 10.26 11.74 -9.58
N PHE A 79 10.75 11.49 -10.80
CA PHE A 79 12.08 10.92 -11.03
C PHE A 79 13.05 11.87 -11.75
N LEU A 80 12.55 12.96 -12.33
CA LEU A 80 13.35 13.92 -13.09
C LEU A 80 13.43 15.27 -12.37
N GLY A 81 14.63 15.86 -12.37
CA GLY A 81 14.81 17.27 -12.00
C GLY A 81 14.25 18.23 -13.07
N PRO A 82 14.14 19.54 -12.77
CA PRO A 82 13.67 20.54 -13.74
C PRO A 82 14.47 20.55 -15.05
N ASP A 83 15.80 20.41 -14.97
CA ASP A 83 16.69 20.45 -16.13
C ASP A 83 16.68 19.14 -16.94
N GLN A 84 16.18 18.05 -16.35
CA GLN A 84 16.16 16.73 -16.96
C GLN A 84 14.85 16.43 -17.69
N GLN A 85 13.84 17.31 -17.60
CA GLN A 85 12.51 17.06 -18.18
C GLN A 85 12.54 16.84 -19.70
N GLY A 86 13.49 17.48 -20.39
CA GLY A 86 13.69 17.35 -21.84
C GLY A 86 14.52 16.13 -22.26
N LEU A 87 15.05 15.35 -21.32
CA LEU A 87 15.87 14.17 -21.61
C LEU A 87 15.04 12.91 -21.92
N LEU A 88 13.72 12.95 -21.67
CA LEU A 88 12.79 11.90 -22.09
C LEU A 88 12.56 12.03 -23.61
N PRO A 89 12.87 11.00 -24.43
CA PRO A 89 12.72 11.09 -25.88
C PRO A 89 11.27 11.34 -26.32
N ALA A 90 11.07 12.33 -27.19
CA ALA A 90 9.74 12.71 -27.70
C ALA A 90 9.01 11.55 -28.40
N GLU A 91 9.74 10.60 -28.99
CA GLU A 91 9.17 9.39 -29.61
C GLU A 91 8.41 8.48 -28.61
N LEU A 92 8.71 8.58 -27.31
CA LEU A 92 8.01 7.83 -26.25
C LEU A 92 6.76 8.56 -25.77
N GLU A 93 6.60 9.84 -26.11
CA GLU A 93 5.40 10.63 -25.82
C GLU A 93 4.30 10.39 -26.86
N ASP A 94 4.67 9.87 -28.04
CA ASP A 94 3.71 9.41 -29.03
C ASP A 94 2.94 8.19 -28.48
N ASP A 95 1.65 8.39 -28.25
CA ASP A 95 0.72 7.39 -27.77
C ASP A 95 -0.24 6.90 -28.88
N ALA A 96 0.06 7.19 -30.15
CA ALA A 96 -0.73 6.66 -31.26
C ALA A 96 -0.83 5.12 -31.20
N ASP A 97 0.28 4.44 -30.86
CA ASP A 97 0.33 3.00 -30.61
C ASP A 97 1.21 2.67 -29.38
N PRO A 98 0.60 2.49 -28.19
CA PRO A 98 1.33 2.13 -26.96
C PRO A 98 2.11 0.82 -27.04
N LEU A 99 1.77 -0.10 -27.95
CA LEU A 99 2.52 -1.36 -28.13
C LEU A 99 3.92 -1.11 -28.71
N ARG A 100 4.16 0.06 -29.31
CA ARG A 100 5.50 0.44 -29.77
C ARG A 100 6.50 0.50 -28.61
N LEU A 101 6.06 0.86 -27.39
CA LEU A 101 6.92 0.81 -26.20
C LEU A 101 7.45 -0.60 -25.92
N LEU A 102 6.61 -1.63 -26.07
CA LEU A 102 7.01 -3.04 -25.89
C LEU A 102 8.10 -3.45 -26.89
N VAL A 103 7.97 -2.99 -28.14
CA VAL A 103 8.96 -3.25 -29.19
C VAL A 103 10.26 -2.49 -28.92
N LEU A 104 10.18 -1.20 -28.57
CA LEU A 104 11.35 -0.36 -28.23
C LEU A 104 12.13 -0.94 -27.05
N ALA A 105 11.43 -1.39 -26.00
CA ALA A 105 12.03 -2.03 -24.83
C ALA A 105 12.68 -3.40 -25.12
N SER A 106 12.34 -4.02 -26.25
CA SER A 106 12.85 -5.32 -26.68
C SER A 106 14.00 -5.24 -27.68
N GLN A 107 14.38 -4.03 -28.12
CA GLN A 107 15.47 -3.85 -29.08
C GLN A 107 16.79 -4.33 -28.48
N ARG A 108 17.47 -5.26 -29.16
CA ARG A 108 18.79 -5.72 -28.75
C ARG A 108 19.81 -4.65 -29.08
N ALA A 109 20.34 -4.00 -28.05
CA ALA A 109 21.41 -3.05 -28.21
C ALA A 109 22.71 -3.67 -27.71
N HIS A 110 23.74 -3.68 -28.56
CA HIS A 110 25.12 -3.98 -28.14
C HIS A 110 25.78 -2.77 -27.46
N ARG A 111 25.10 -1.62 -27.42
CA ARG A 111 25.54 -0.35 -26.86
C ARG A 111 24.44 0.23 -25.98
N PHE A 112 24.80 1.26 -25.21
CA PHE A 112 23.83 2.05 -24.46
C PHE A 112 22.85 2.74 -25.43
N GLU A 113 21.55 2.54 -25.21
CA GLU A 113 20.47 3.11 -26.02
C GLU A 113 19.43 3.73 -25.08
N PRO A 114 19.42 5.07 -24.89
CA PRO A 114 18.58 5.71 -23.89
C PRO A 114 17.08 5.53 -24.17
N THR A 115 16.66 5.52 -25.44
CA THR A 115 15.24 5.29 -25.82
C THR A 115 14.73 3.93 -25.33
N ARG A 116 15.55 2.88 -25.44
CA ARG A 116 15.20 1.54 -24.96
C ARG A 116 15.04 1.51 -23.43
N LEU A 117 15.98 2.13 -22.71
CA LEU A 117 15.96 2.18 -21.25
C LEU A 117 14.77 2.99 -20.73
N TRP A 118 14.46 4.12 -21.37
CA TRP A 118 13.28 4.90 -21.06
C TRP A 118 11.97 4.14 -21.34
N ALA A 119 11.88 3.42 -22.47
CA ALA A 119 10.74 2.56 -22.76
C ALA A 119 10.56 1.48 -21.67
N CYS A 120 11.65 0.86 -21.20
CA CYS A 120 11.61 -0.09 -20.08
C CYS A 120 11.13 0.59 -18.79
N ALA A 121 11.64 1.77 -18.45
CA ALA A 121 11.24 2.52 -17.27
C ALA A 121 9.72 2.87 -17.29
N LEU A 122 9.22 3.33 -18.43
CA LEU A 122 7.80 3.61 -18.62
C LEU A 122 6.95 2.35 -18.48
N LEU A 123 7.32 1.24 -19.12
CA LEU A 123 6.59 -0.03 -19.01
C LEU A 123 6.56 -0.57 -17.58
N LYS A 124 7.65 -0.41 -16.81
CA LYS A 124 7.67 -0.73 -15.38
C LYS A 124 6.61 0.08 -14.65
N VAL A 125 6.57 1.40 -14.83
CA VAL A 125 5.57 2.28 -14.20
C VAL A 125 4.15 1.91 -14.63
N MET A 126 3.92 1.66 -15.93
CA MET A 126 2.64 1.22 -16.48
C MET A 126 2.17 -0.10 -15.85
N HIS A 127 3.05 -1.07 -15.64
CA HIS A 127 2.73 -2.33 -14.93
C HIS A 127 2.17 -2.07 -13.53
N GLY A 128 2.76 -1.12 -12.79
CA GLY A 128 2.26 -0.72 -11.47
C GLY A 128 0.90 -0.04 -11.54
N LEU A 129 0.66 0.80 -12.56
CA LEU A 129 -0.64 1.44 -12.80
C LEU A 129 -1.72 0.43 -13.17
N PHE A 130 -1.41 -0.52 -14.07
CA PHE A 130 -2.31 -1.64 -14.40
C PHE A 130 -2.69 -2.44 -13.16
N TYR A 131 -1.73 -2.72 -12.27
CA TYR A 131 -2.05 -3.40 -11.02
C TYR A 131 -2.98 -2.57 -10.13
N ILE A 132 -2.70 -1.27 -9.95
CA ILE A 132 -3.57 -0.40 -9.14
C ILE A 132 -4.99 -0.40 -9.69
N ASP A 133 -5.12 -0.28 -11.01
CA ASP A 133 -6.42 -0.29 -11.67
C ASP A 133 -7.12 -1.63 -11.56
N ASN A 134 -6.43 -2.76 -11.57
CA ASN A 134 -7.05 -4.09 -11.57
C ASN A 134 -7.16 -4.72 -10.18
N ASN A 135 -6.62 -4.08 -9.15
CA ASN A 135 -6.78 -4.51 -7.77
C ASN A 135 -8.19 -4.15 -7.25
N LEU A 136 -9.03 -5.17 -7.05
CA LEU A 136 -10.41 -5.02 -6.57
C LEU A 136 -10.50 -4.22 -5.25
N LYS A 137 -9.54 -4.40 -4.34
CA LYS A 137 -9.53 -3.67 -3.06
C LYS A 137 -9.26 -2.17 -3.28
N LEU A 138 -8.47 -1.80 -4.29
CA LEU A 138 -8.19 -0.40 -4.62
C LEU A 138 -9.32 0.24 -5.43
N ARG A 139 -9.97 -0.51 -6.33
CA ARG A 139 -11.15 -0.04 -7.09
C ARG A 139 -12.29 0.40 -6.18
N HIS A 140 -12.62 -0.42 -5.18
CA HIS A 140 -13.73 -0.16 -4.26
C HIS A 140 -13.27 0.48 -2.95
N PHE A 141 -12.09 1.12 -2.94
CA PHE A 141 -11.46 1.66 -1.74
C PHE A 141 -12.36 2.65 -0.99
N ASN A 142 -13.14 3.47 -1.70
CA ASN A 142 -14.06 4.41 -1.06
C ASN A 142 -15.16 3.69 -0.25
N ALA A 143 -15.73 2.62 -0.79
CA ALA A 143 -16.76 1.81 -0.12
C ALA A 143 -16.15 1.04 1.06
N ILE A 144 -14.98 0.43 0.87
CA ILE A 144 -14.20 -0.22 1.94
C ILE A 144 -13.93 0.75 3.09
N ARG A 145 -13.44 1.96 2.74
CA ARG A 145 -13.11 3.02 3.70
C ARG A 145 -14.32 3.42 4.53
N GLN A 146 -15.47 3.62 3.90
CA GLN A 146 -16.71 3.95 4.61
C GLN A 146 -17.08 2.86 5.63
N GLN A 147 -17.04 1.59 5.22
CA GLN A 147 -17.38 0.48 6.12
C GLN A 147 -16.39 0.34 7.29
N VAL A 148 -15.08 0.52 7.04
CA VAL A 148 -14.06 0.50 8.11
C VAL A 148 -14.26 1.66 9.07
N PHE A 149 -14.38 2.89 8.57
CA PHE A 149 -14.50 4.06 9.42
C PHE A 149 -15.86 4.18 10.12
N ALA A 150 -16.95 3.63 9.59
CA ALA A 150 -18.25 3.68 10.27
C ALA A 150 -18.20 3.13 11.70
N GLY A 151 -17.42 2.07 11.95
CA GLY A 151 -17.24 1.53 13.30
C GLY A 151 -16.39 2.45 14.20
N LEU A 152 -15.35 3.07 13.63
CA LEU A 152 -14.51 4.03 14.34
C LEU A 152 -15.25 5.34 14.63
N ASP A 153 -16.11 5.79 13.71
CA ASP A 153 -16.93 6.99 13.84
C ASP A 153 -17.96 6.84 14.95
N ALA A 154 -18.43 5.61 15.24
CA ALA A 154 -19.33 5.35 16.36
C ALA A 154 -18.68 5.58 17.74
N VAL A 155 -17.36 5.40 17.84
CA VAL A 155 -16.60 5.62 19.08
C VAL A 155 -15.82 6.92 19.11
N LEU A 156 -15.65 7.59 17.95
CA LEU A 156 -14.98 8.88 17.83
C LEU A 156 -16.02 10.01 17.82
N GLN A 157 -16.16 10.69 18.95
CA GLN A 157 -17.09 11.81 19.11
C GLN A 157 -16.35 13.15 19.08
N VAL A 158 -17.04 14.19 18.62
CA VAL A 158 -16.51 15.56 18.56
C VAL A 158 -17.48 16.47 19.31
N GLU A 159 -16.96 17.21 20.28
CA GLU A 159 -17.74 18.19 21.04
C GLU A 159 -16.97 19.53 21.04
N GLY A 160 -17.53 20.52 20.35
CA GLY A 160 -16.81 21.77 20.03
C GLY A 160 -15.58 21.49 19.16
N GLU A 161 -14.39 21.90 19.62
CA GLU A 161 -13.11 21.64 18.96
C GLU A 161 -12.41 20.36 19.46
N GLN A 162 -12.91 19.75 20.54
CA GLN A 162 -12.26 18.63 21.20
C GLN A 162 -12.77 17.29 20.65
N GLN A 163 -11.85 16.35 20.44
CA GLN A 163 -12.15 14.99 20.00
C GLN A 163 -12.05 14.02 21.18
N TYR A 164 -12.95 13.03 21.20
CA TYR A 164 -13.03 12.02 22.24
C TYR A 164 -13.15 10.62 21.66
N LEU A 165 -12.58 9.64 22.36
CA LEU A 165 -12.82 8.22 22.14
C LEU A 165 -13.71 7.69 23.27
N THR A 166 -14.90 7.19 22.94
CA THR A 166 -15.89 6.73 23.92
C THR A 166 -16.63 5.49 23.44
N ASP A 167 -16.88 4.56 24.36
CA ASP A 167 -17.79 3.42 24.18
C ASP A 167 -19.06 3.55 25.05
N GLY A 168 -19.29 4.73 25.62
CA GLY A 168 -20.36 5.00 26.58
C GLY A 168 -20.04 4.59 28.03
N LEU A 169 -19.03 3.76 28.27
CA LEU A 169 -18.57 3.41 29.62
C LEU A 169 -17.46 4.34 30.09
N ILE A 170 -16.49 4.62 29.21
CA ILE A 170 -15.43 5.59 29.46
C ILE A 170 -15.34 6.56 28.29
N CYS A 171 -14.87 7.78 28.56
CA CYS A 171 -14.62 8.81 27.57
C CYS A 171 -13.18 9.31 27.73
N LEU A 172 -12.36 9.16 26.69
CA LEU A 172 -10.95 9.55 26.68
C LEU A 172 -10.75 10.76 25.76
N PRO A 173 -10.19 11.87 26.24
CA PRO A 173 -9.85 13.00 25.38
C PRO A 173 -8.71 12.62 24.44
N LEU A 174 -8.85 12.96 23.16
CA LEU A 174 -7.83 12.76 22.14
C LEU A 174 -7.10 14.07 21.87
N LEU A 175 -5.77 14.04 21.94
CA LEU A 175 -4.94 15.18 21.53
C LEU A 175 -4.98 15.38 20.02
N HIS A 176 -4.99 14.29 19.27
CA HIS A 176 -4.98 14.34 17.81
C HIS A 176 -5.53 13.05 17.20
N VAL A 177 -6.38 13.17 16.18
CA VAL A 177 -6.82 12.06 15.34
C VAL A 177 -6.35 12.27 13.91
N ASP A 178 -5.40 11.44 13.48
CA ASP A 178 -4.99 11.37 12.09
C ASP A 178 -5.62 10.14 11.44
N ARG A 179 -6.68 10.37 10.65
CA ARG A 179 -7.16 9.36 9.73
C ARG A 179 -6.17 9.35 8.59
N LYS A 180 -5.46 8.24 8.36
CA LYS A 180 -4.60 8.07 7.18
C LYS A 180 -5.49 8.14 5.95
N ARG A 181 -5.71 9.37 5.47
CA ARG A 181 -6.53 9.64 4.29
C ARG A 181 -5.80 9.09 3.10
N ASN A 182 -6.61 8.67 2.12
CA ASN A 182 -6.21 8.07 0.87
C ASN A 182 -4.82 8.51 0.42
N LYS A 183 -3.86 7.58 0.40
CA LYS A 183 -2.62 7.80 -0.34
C LYS A 183 -3.03 7.85 -1.80
N GLY A 184 -2.98 9.03 -2.41
CA GLY A 184 -3.33 9.20 -3.82
C GLY A 184 -2.57 8.18 -4.69
N ARG A 185 -3.12 7.85 -5.85
CA ARG A 185 -2.62 6.84 -6.78
C ARG A 185 -1.09 6.84 -6.93
N HIS A 186 -0.47 8.02 -7.04
CA HIS A 186 0.99 8.20 -7.06
C HIS A 186 1.73 7.67 -5.83
N SER A 187 1.22 7.89 -4.62
CA SER A 187 1.84 7.38 -3.38
C SER A 187 1.74 5.86 -3.26
N ILE A 188 0.67 5.26 -3.80
CA ILE A 188 0.52 3.81 -3.91
C ILE A 188 1.58 3.28 -4.88
N LEU A 189 1.71 3.92 -6.03
CA LEU A 189 2.67 3.56 -7.07
C LEU A 189 4.11 3.62 -6.56
N VAL A 190 4.55 4.72 -5.94
CA VAL A 190 5.88 4.82 -5.31
C VAL A 190 6.10 3.68 -4.31
N LYS A 191 5.08 3.37 -3.49
CA LYS A 191 5.15 2.28 -2.52
C LYS A 191 5.27 0.89 -3.15
N LEU A 192 4.69 0.67 -4.32
CA LEU A 192 4.82 -0.59 -5.06
C LEU A 192 6.22 -0.71 -5.67
N LEU A 193 6.70 0.35 -6.31
CA LEU A 193 8.00 0.38 -7.02
C LEU A 193 9.20 0.13 -6.08
N GLN A 194 9.09 0.46 -4.78
CA GLN A 194 10.13 0.19 -3.78
C GLN A 194 10.15 -1.26 -3.24
N LYS A 195 9.06 -2.04 -3.37
CA LYS A 195 8.96 -3.37 -2.72
C LYS A 195 9.64 -4.45 -3.57
N PRO A 196 10.46 -5.34 -2.99
CA PRO A 196 11.22 -6.33 -3.74
C PRO A 196 10.32 -7.23 -4.59
N GLU A 197 9.17 -7.66 -4.07
CA GLU A 197 8.26 -8.56 -4.80
C GLU A 197 7.57 -7.89 -5.99
N TYR A 198 7.42 -6.56 -5.99
CA TYR A 198 6.72 -5.71 -6.97
C TYR A 198 5.31 -6.21 -7.34
N VAL A 199 4.27 -5.40 -7.10
CA VAL A 199 2.87 -5.71 -7.50
C VAL A 199 2.23 -6.93 -6.80
N ALA A 200 2.98 -7.86 -6.19
CA ALA A 200 2.43 -9.01 -5.46
C ALA A 200 2.19 -8.77 -3.95
N ALA A 201 2.63 -7.64 -3.40
CA ALA A 201 2.59 -7.40 -1.96
C ALA A 201 1.30 -6.68 -1.54
N ASP A 202 0.45 -7.34 -0.76
CA ASP A 202 -0.73 -6.72 -0.16
C ASP A 202 -0.37 -5.37 0.47
N ILE A 203 -1.11 -4.34 0.08
CA ILE A 203 -0.85 -2.98 0.52
C ILE A 203 -1.80 -2.65 1.67
N HIS A 204 -1.55 -3.26 2.82
CA HIS A 204 -2.34 -3.09 4.05
C HIS A 204 -2.22 -1.66 4.65
N ASP A 205 -1.19 -0.89 4.27
CA ASP A 205 -0.88 0.45 4.81
C ASP A 205 -1.72 1.61 4.22
N HIS A 206 -2.83 1.30 3.55
CA HIS A 206 -3.63 2.30 2.85
C HIS A 206 -4.75 2.90 3.67
N LEU A 207 -5.21 2.17 4.68
CA LEU A 207 -6.33 2.57 5.49
C LEU A 207 -5.99 2.34 6.96
N GLY A 208 -6.13 3.39 7.74
CA GLY A 208 -5.91 3.30 9.16
C GLY A 208 -6.20 4.59 9.89
N VAL A 209 -6.17 4.50 11.21
CA VAL A 209 -6.37 5.62 12.11
C VAL A 209 -5.21 5.67 13.09
N ARG A 210 -4.77 6.88 13.38
CA ARG A 210 -3.83 7.18 14.44
C ARG A 210 -4.55 8.02 15.49
N LEU A 211 -4.56 7.51 16.72
CA LEU A 211 -5.16 8.15 17.88
C LEU A 211 -4.02 8.57 18.81
N THR A 212 -3.98 9.85 19.15
CA THR A 212 -3.00 10.40 20.09
C THR A 212 -3.72 10.75 21.40
N LEU A 213 -3.25 10.19 22.50
CA LEU A 213 -3.74 10.42 23.86
C LEU A 213 -2.67 11.12 24.70
N ASN A 214 -2.99 11.61 25.90
CA ASN A 214 -2.00 12.34 26.69
C ASN A 214 -0.90 11.42 27.22
N THR A 215 -1.28 10.24 27.72
CA THR A 215 -0.39 9.32 28.44
C THR A 215 -0.39 7.91 27.84
N ARG A 216 0.62 7.12 28.21
CA ARG A 216 0.72 5.69 27.86
C ARG A 216 -0.37 4.85 28.51
N ILE A 217 -0.81 5.23 29.72
CA ILE A 217 -1.91 4.56 30.40
C ILE A 217 -3.22 4.78 29.64
N GLU A 218 -3.50 6.01 29.19
CA GLU A 218 -4.67 6.27 28.34
C GLU A 218 -4.61 5.46 27.03
N CYS A 219 -3.43 5.24 26.45
CA CYS A 219 -3.31 4.35 25.29
C CYS A 219 -3.75 2.91 25.59
N LEU A 220 -3.46 2.38 26.78
CA LEU A 220 -3.97 1.07 27.20
C LEU A 220 -5.49 1.09 27.42
N LEU A 221 -6.02 2.16 28.02
CA LEU A 221 -7.47 2.33 28.19
C LEU A 221 -8.19 2.43 26.85
N ALA A 222 -7.61 3.13 25.88
CA ALA A 222 -8.11 3.22 24.51
C ALA A 222 -8.08 1.86 23.81
N LEU A 223 -7.02 1.07 23.99
CA LEU A 223 -6.95 -0.28 23.47
C LEU A 223 -8.06 -1.18 24.04
N ASP A 224 -8.30 -1.13 25.35
CA ASP A 224 -9.38 -1.89 25.98
C ASP A 224 -10.77 -1.41 25.53
N LEU A 225 -10.95 -0.10 25.34
CA LEU A 225 -12.16 0.49 24.77
C LEU A 225 -12.41 -0.05 23.36
N LEU A 226 -11.41 -0.01 22.48
CA LEU A 226 -11.53 -0.54 21.11
C LEU A 226 -11.81 -2.05 21.08
N ARG A 227 -11.32 -2.80 22.08
CA ARG A 227 -11.66 -4.22 22.29
C ARG A 227 -13.14 -4.39 22.70
N ARG A 228 -13.63 -3.59 23.66
CA ARG A 228 -15.04 -3.62 24.11
C ARG A 228 -16.00 -3.19 23.01
N ALA A 229 -15.61 -2.24 22.17
CA ALA A 229 -16.35 -1.81 20.99
C ALA A 229 -16.25 -2.81 19.81
N HIS A 230 -15.55 -3.93 19.98
CA HIS A 230 -15.34 -4.97 18.96
C HIS A 230 -14.64 -4.49 17.67
N LEU A 231 -13.93 -3.35 17.73
CA LEU A 231 -13.11 -2.85 16.63
C LEU A 231 -11.76 -3.57 16.58
N VAL A 232 -11.28 -4.02 17.73
CA VAL A 232 -10.09 -4.87 17.88
C VAL A 232 -10.51 -6.21 18.48
N THR A 233 -10.49 -7.27 17.66
CA THR A 233 -10.73 -8.64 18.10
C THR A 233 -9.52 -9.52 17.81
N LEU A 234 -9.18 -10.42 18.75
CA LEU A 234 -8.04 -11.32 18.60
C LEU A 234 -8.14 -12.22 17.37
N THR A 235 -9.35 -12.66 17.00
CA THR A 235 -9.62 -13.50 15.83
C THR A 235 -9.31 -12.80 14.50
N ASN A 236 -9.38 -11.47 14.49
CA ASN A 236 -9.21 -10.67 13.29
C ASN A 236 -7.87 -9.93 13.27
N LEU A 237 -7.03 -10.12 14.29
CA LEU A 237 -5.73 -9.49 14.40
C LEU A 237 -4.71 -10.20 13.48
N GLU A 238 -3.96 -9.44 12.70
CA GLU A 238 -2.82 -9.97 11.96
C GLU A 238 -1.60 -10.00 12.88
N ILE A 239 -1.32 -11.16 13.49
CA ILE A 239 -0.31 -11.33 14.55
C ILE A 239 1.08 -10.82 14.11
N SER A 240 1.48 -11.09 12.86
CA SER A 240 2.77 -10.64 12.30
C SER A 240 2.88 -9.12 12.12
N ARG A 241 1.78 -8.38 12.27
CA ARG A 241 1.69 -6.92 12.13
C ARG A 241 1.25 -6.21 13.42
N VAL A 242 1.37 -6.88 14.55
CA VAL A 242 1.22 -6.28 15.88
C VAL A 242 2.58 -5.81 16.36
N ARG A 243 2.67 -4.56 16.80
CA ARG A 243 3.89 -4.01 17.38
C ARG A 243 3.57 -3.16 18.59
N ASN A 244 4.30 -3.39 19.67
CA ASN A 244 4.24 -2.55 20.85
C ASN A 244 5.64 -2.04 21.16
N THR A 245 5.87 -0.76 20.85
CA THR A 245 7.11 -0.05 21.18
C THR A 245 6.90 1.03 22.24
N LEU A 246 5.67 1.19 22.70
CA LEU A 246 5.23 2.29 23.57
C LEU A 246 5.14 1.89 25.03
N VAL A 247 4.65 0.69 25.33
CA VAL A 247 4.27 0.30 26.69
C VAL A 247 4.87 -1.04 27.08
N ASP A 248 5.59 -1.07 28.19
CA ASP A 248 5.89 -2.30 28.91
C ASP A 248 4.64 -2.74 29.70
N LEU A 249 4.00 -3.84 29.27
CA LEU A 249 2.75 -4.30 29.87
C LEU A 249 2.91 -4.82 31.31
N CYS A 250 4.09 -5.35 31.68
CA CYS A 250 4.34 -5.82 33.04
C CYS A 250 4.42 -4.62 33.99
N ALA A 251 5.25 -3.63 33.65
CA ALA A 251 5.37 -2.39 34.41
C ALA A 251 4.03 -1.62 34.47
N ALA A 252 3.30 -1.54 33.36
CA ALA A 252 2.01 -0.86 33.33
C ALA A 252 0.98 -1.52 34.23
N LYS A 253 0.98 -2.86 34.31
CA LYS A 253 0.10 -3.60 35.23
C LYS A 253 0.42 -3.30 36.69
N GLU A 254 1.71 -3.23 37.05
CA GLU A 254 2.14 -2.89 38.41
C GLU A 254 1.64 -1.50 38.81
N VAL A 255 1.95 -0.48 38.01
CA VAL A 255 1.50 0.90 38.24
C VAL A 255 -0.03 1.00 38.29
N PHE A 256 -0.73 0.35 37.37
CA PHE A 256 -2.19 0.36 37.34
C PHE A 256 -2.80 -0.22 38.62
N ASN A 257 -2.26 -1.33 39.13
CA ASN A 257 -2.75 -1.95 40.36
C ASN A 257 -2.52 -1.07 41.59
N CYS A 258 -1.44 -0.29 41.63
CA CYS A 258 -1.16 0.66 42.71
C CYS A 258 -2.18 1.81 42.74
N HIS A 259 -2.61 2.31 41.57
CA HIS A 259 -3.47 3.49 41.46
C HIS A 259 -4.95 3.20 41.20
N ARG A 260 -5.34 1.94 40.97
CA ARG A 260 -6.72 1.56 40.63
C ARG A 260 -7.76 2.14 41.61
N ALA A 261 -7.51 2.02 42.92
CA ALA A 261 -8.45 2.50 43.93
C ALA A 261 -8.57 4.04 43.94
N GLU A 262 -7.53 4.76 43.52
CA GLU A 262 -7.58 6.22 43.37
C GLU A 262 -8.43 6.60 42.16
N ILE A 263 -8.23 5.92 41.02
CA ILE A 263 -9.06 6.08 39.82
C ILE A 263 -10.54 5.83 40.14
N ASP A 264 -10.86 4.73 40.82
CA ASP A 264 -12.23 4.33 41.15
C ASP A 264 -12.96 5.36 42.05
N ARG A 265 -12.22 6.16 42.82
CA ARG A 265 -12.78 7.20 43.72
C ARG A 265 -12.94 8.57 43.05
N CYS A 266 -12.34 8.78 41.87
CA CYS A 266 -12.46 10.05 41.17
C CYS A 266 -13.88 10.25 40.63
N GLN A 267 -14.51 11.38 40.95
CA GLN A 267 -15.86 11.73 40.45
C GLN A 267 -15.86 12.23 39.00
N GLY A 268 -14.68 12.46 38.41
CA GLY A 268 -14.50 12.94 37.04
C GLY A 268 -13.25 12.36 36.41
N TYR A 269 -12.84 12.92 35.28
CA TYR A 269 -11.68 12.42 34.54
C TYR A 269 -10.38 12.56 35.36
N PRO A 270 -9.67 11.47 35.71
CA PRO A 270 -8.58 11.48 36.69
C PRO A 270 -7.24 11.90 36.08
N GLN A 271 -7.20 13.07 35.43
CA GLN A 271 -6.05 13.54 34.65
C GLN A 271 -4.73 13.55 35.45
N GLN A 272 -4.76 14.04 36.68
CA GLN A 272 -3.56 14.14 37.53
C GLN A 272 -3.01 12.75 37.91
N VAL A 273 -3.91 11.81 38.23
CA VAL A 273 -3.53 10.43 38.56
C VAL A 273 -2.92 9.75 37.32
N LEU A 274 -3.54 9.89 36.15
CA LEU A 274 -3.02 9.32 34.90
C LEU A 274 -1.63 9.88 34.53
N GLN A 275 -1.39 11.18 34.75
CA GLN A 275 -0.07 11.79 34.57
C GLN A 275 0.96 11.28 35.57
N GLN A 276 0.57 11.05 36.83
CA GLN A 276 1.45 10.45 37.83
C GLN A 276 1.83 9.02 37.46
N MET A 277 0.84 8.21 37.09
CA MET A 277 1.05 6.84 36.63
C MET A 277 1.98 6.79 35.42
N ASP A 278 1.83 7.70 34.46
CA ASP A 278 2.71 7.76 33.29
C ASP A 278 4.17 8.04 33.69
N ARG A 279 4.41 8.99 34.61
CA ARG A 279 5.76 9.29 35.13
C ARG A 279 6.36 8.09 35.85
N GLU A 280 5.58 7.37 36.64
CA GLU A 280 6.03 6.17 37.34
C GLU A 280 6.35 5.04 36.36
N LEU A 281 5.45 4.80 35.39
CA LEU A 281 5.65 3.85 34.31
C LEU A 281 6.97 4.13 33.57
N ALA A 282 7.28 5.39 33.26
CA ALA A 282 8.55 5.77 32.62
C ALA A 282 9.79 5.38 33.43
N ARG A 283 9.71 5.36 34.78
CA ARG A 283 10.87 5.05 35.63
C ARG A 283 11.16 3.55 35.68
N ILE A 284 10.13 2.71 35.62
CA ILE A 284 10.27 1.26 35.81
C ILE A 284 10.16 0.46 34.51
N SER A 285 9.71 1.07 33.40
CA SER A 285 9.56 0.39 32.10
C SER A 285 10.90 -0.06 31.53
N GLN A 286 10.92 -1.27 30.98
CA GLN A 286 12.01 -1.71 30.12
C GLN A 286 11.82 -1.19 28.69
N GLN A 287 12.93 -0.95 27.99
CA GLN A 287 12.89 -0.49 26.61
C GLN A 287 12.34 -1.58 25.69
N GLN A 288 11.29 -1.26 24.95
CA GLN A 288 10.67 -2.17 23.99
C GLN A 288 11.46 -2.17 22.66
N THR A 289 11.97 -3.33 22.24
CA THR A 289 12.95 -3.46 21.13
C THR A 289 12.40 -4.06 19.83
N GLN A 290 11.10 -4.37 19.73
CA GLN A 290 10.50 -4.87 18.48
C GLN A 290 10.57 -3.84 17.34
N ARG A 291 11.59 -3.93 16.49
CA ARG A 291 11.79 -3.11 15.29
C ARG A 291 12.03 -3.99 14.07
N ASP A 292 11.09 -4.05 13.13
CA ASP A 292 11.34 -4.70 11.83
C ASP A 292 11.55 -3.73 10.66
N ASN A 293 11.31 -2.42 10.84
CA ASN A 293 11.48 -1.44 9.77
C ASN A 293 12.83 -0.70 9.90
N PRO A 294 13.82 -0.96 9.03
CA PRO A 294 15.13 -0.29 9.06
C PRO A 294 15.06 1.21 8.78
N HIS A 295 13.90 1.73 8.37
CA HIS A 295 13.72 3.14 8.00
C HIS A 295 12.85 3.95 8.99
N SER A 296 12.27 3.33 10.02
CA SER A 296 11.56 4.05 11.08
C SER A 296 12.56 4.78 11.98
N ALA A 297 12.26 6.03 12.36
CA ALA A 297 13.11 6.77 13.30
C ALA A 297 13.22 6.00 14.63
N ALA A 298 14.43 5.95 15.20
CA ALA A 298 14.72 5.21 16.43
C ALA A 298 13.82 5.61 17.62
N ASP A 299 13.30 6.84 17.60
CA ASP A 299 12.58 7.44 18.72
C ASP A 299 11.05 7.38 18.58
N PHE A 300 10.54 6.75 17.52
CA PHE A 300 9.09 6.61 17.31
C PHE A 300 8.53 5.44 18.12
N GLN A 301 7.73 5.74 19.13
CA GLN A 301 7.07 4.75 19.99
C GLN A 301 5.56 4.78 19.77
N SER A 302 4.97 3.60 19.56
CA SER A 302 3.52 3.44 19.36
C SER A 302 3.08 2.00 19.63
N ILE A 303 1.78 1.82 19.87
CA ILE A 303 1.11 0.53 19.72
C ILE A 303 0.49 0.52 18.31
N GLN A 304 0.88 -0.46 17.49
CA GLN A 304 0.39 -0.64 16.13
C GLN A 304 -0.27 -1.99 16.00
N LEU A 305 -1.47 -2.00 15.45
CA LEU A 305 -2.30 -3.19 15.27
C LEU A 305 -2.83 -3.18 13.84
N THR A 306 -2.70 -4.30 13.14
CA THR A 306 -3.45 -4.51 11.90
C THR A 306 -4.59 -5.47 12.19
N VAL A 307 -5.82 -5.02 11.95
CA VAL A 307 -7.06 -5.76 12.19
C VAL A 307 -7.82 -5.94 10.89
N ARG A 308 -8.53 -7.06 10.74
CA ARG A 308 -9.31 -7.39 9.55
C ARG A 308 -10.79 -7.14 9.78
N LYS A 309 -11.44 -6.44 8.86
CA LYS A 309 -12.90 -6.28 8.83
C LYS A 309 -13.47 -6.97 7.60
N MET A 310 -14.60 -7.67 7.77
CA MET A 310 -15.35 -8.17 6.62
C MET A 310 -15.99 -6.99 5.91
N ILE A 311 -15.71 -6.85 4.62
CA ILE A 311 -16.28 -5.86 3.73
C ILE A 311 -17.30 -6.54 2.86
N HIS A 312 -18.45 -5.90 2.69
CA HIS A 312 -19.51 -6.33 1.79
C HIS A 312 -19.60 -5.35 0.63
N LEU A 313 -19.35 -5.82 -0.60
CA LEU A 313 -19.55 -5.03 -1.81
C LEU A 313 -20.82 -5.53 -2.52
N PRO A 314 -21.89 -4.71 -2.59
CA PRO A 314 -23.10 -5.10 -3.30
C PRO A 314 -22.85 -5.12 -4.82
N ALA A 315 -23.66 -5.90 -5.56
CA ALA A 315 -23.57 -6.03 -7.02
C ALA A 315 -23.53 -4.67 -7.75
N ALA A 316 -24.33 -3.70 -7.29
CA ALA A 316 -24.34 -2.34 -7.83
C ALA A 316 -22.98 -1.62 -7.70
N ALA A 317 -22.25 -1.83 -6.61
CA ALA A 317 -20.92 -1.24 -6.41
C ALA A 317 -19.85 -1.91 -7.30
N LEU A 318 -20.13 -3.13 -7.80
CA LEU A 318 -19.28 -3.87 -8.73
C LEU A 318 -19.60 -3.54 -10.21
N GLY A 319 -20.59 -2.68 -10.47
CA GLY A 319 -21.04 -2.38 -11.84
C GLY A 319 -21.78 -3.55 -12.51
N LEU A 320 -22.25 -4.52 -11.72
CA LEU A 320 -23.00 -5.67 -12.24
C LEU A 320 -24.45 -5.26 -12.50
N PRO A 321 -25.04 -5.66 -13.65
CA PRO A 321 -26.43 -5.36 -13.96
C PRO A 321 -27.36 -6.01 -12.92
N PRO A 322 -28.47 -5.36 -12.55
CA PRO A 322 -29.37 -5.84 -11.49
C PRO A 322 -29.91 -7.26 -11.74
N GLU A 323 -30.03 -7.68 -13.01
CA GLU A 323 -30.49 -9.01 -13.42
C GLU A 323 -29.50 -10.15 -13.08
N SER A 324 -28.21 -9.84 -12.93
CA SER A 324 -27.18 -10.82 -12.54
C SER A 324 -27.20 -11.18 -11.04
N ALA A 325 -27.92 -10.40 -10.21
CA ALA A 325 -28.11 -10.69 -8.79
C ALA A 325 -29.18 -11.78 -8.54
N SER A 326 -30.08 -12.01 -9.50
CA SER A 326 -31.15 -13.02 -9.43
C SER A 326 -30.81 -14.34 -10.13
N ALA A 327 -29.66 -14.42 -10.82
CA ALA A 327 -29.20 -15.61 -11.54
C ALA A 327 -28.17 -16.41 -10.73
N ALA A 328 -28.19 -16.31 -9.40
CA ALA A 328 -27.48 -17.28 -8.56
C ALA A 328 -28.18 -18.63 -8.77
N GLU A 329 -27.58 -19.46 -9.62
CA GLU A 329 -28.00 -20.84 -9.85
C GLU A 329 -28.22 -21.54 -8.51
N GLU A 330 -29.39 -22.16 -8.34
CA GLU A 330 -29.70 -23.09 -7.25
C GLU A 330 -28.63 -24.20 -7.25
N GLY A 331 -27.52 -24.00 -6.54
CA GLY A 331 -26.45 -25.00 -6.48
C GLY A 331 -25.03 -24.50 -6.20
N THR A 332 -24.73 -23.19 -6.22
CA THR A 332 -23.41 -22.72 -5.79
C THR A 332 -23.36 -22.53 -4.27
N GLU A 333 -22.99 -23.60 -3.56
CA GLU A 333 -22.72 -23.63 -2.12
C GLU A 333 -21.52 -22.73 -1.76
N GLY A 334 -21.79 -21.44 -1.55
CA GLY A 334 -20.89 -20.47 -0.91
C GLY A 334 -21.60 -19.78 0.26
N PRO A 335 -20.91 -19.42 1.37
CA PRO A 335 -21.58 -19.29 2.66
C PRO A 335 -22.57 -18.14 2.84
N ILE A 336 -22.63 -17.13 1.94
CA ILE A 336 -23.65 -16.07 1.99
C ILE A 336 -23.93 -15.57 0.56
N ALA A 337 -24.64 -16.36 -0.23
CA ALA A 337 -25.19 -15.92 -1.51
C ALA A 337 -26.47 -15.11 -1.27
N ASN A 338 -26.33 -13.79 -1.08
CA ASN A 338 -27.47 -12.87 -1.12
C ASN A 338 -27.15 -11.71 -2.09
N GLY A 339 -27.67 -11.80 -3.32
CA GLY A 339 -27.79 -10.68 -4.25
C GLY A 339 -26.56 -10.31 -5.08
N GLY A 340 -25.75 -11.28 -5.53
CA GLY A 340 -24.64 -11.05 -6.48
C GLY A 340 -23.48 -10.19 -5.98
N GLY A 341 -23.45 -9.85 -4.68
CA GLY A 341 -22.36 -9.13 -4.05
C GLY A 341 -21.18 -10.03 -3.71
N THR A 342 -20.02 -9.41 -3.41
CA THR A 342 -18.83 -10.12 -2.93
C THR A 342 -18.48 -9.66 -1.52
N SER A 343 -18.09 -10.61 -0.66
CA SER A 343 -17.62 -10.31 0.69
C SER A 343 -16.19 -10.82 0.88
N PHE A 344 -15.33 -10.02 1.52
CA PHE A 344 -13.95 -10.42 1.81
C PHE A 344 -13.40 -9.68 3.03
N PHE A 345 -12.33 -10.20 3.63
CA PHE A 345 -11.63 -9.52 4.71
C PHE A 345 -10.67 -8.45 4.17
N PHE A 346 -10.76 -7.25 4.73
CA PHE A 346 -9.84 -6.14 4.46
C PHE A 346 -9.10 -5.75 5.73
N ALA A 347 -7.78 -5.64 5.63
CA ALA A 347 -6.90 -5.26 6.73
C ALA A 347 -6.79 -3.74 6.84
N TYR A 348 -6.91 -3.20 8.05
CA TYR A 348 -6.68 -1.78 8.32
C TYR A 348 -5.87 -1.60 9.61
N GLU A 349 -5.14 -0.50 9.69
CA GLU A 349 -4.20 -0.24 10.77
C GLU A 349 -4.79 0.69 11.83
N ILE A 350 -4.59 0.36 13.10
CA ILE A 350 -4.86 1.24 14.24
C ILE A 350 -3.52 1.53 14.93
N GLN A 351 -3.21 2.82 15.12
CA GLN A 351 -2.02 3.27 15.83
C GLN A 351 -2.43 4.09 17.06
N LEU A 352 -1.89 3.75 18.23
CA LEU A 352 -2.06 4.51 19.47
C LEU A 352 -0.71 5.12 19.87
N LEU A 353 -0.70 6.43 20.11
CA LEU A 353 0.47 7.22 20.52
C LEU A 353 0.13 8.05 21.76
N ASP A 354 1.11 8.26 22.62
CA ASP A 354 1.03 9.26 23.69
C ASP A 354 1.48 10.64 23.18
N GLY A 355 1.22 11.68 23.97
CA GLY A 355 1.53 13.07 23.62
C GLY A 355 3.02 13.30 23.38
N ALA A 356 3.88 12.72 24.22
CA ALA A 356 5.33 12.91 24.08
C ALA A 356 5.87 12.25 22.80
N SER A 357 5.38 11.07 22.44
CA SER A 357 5.74 10.44 21.15
C SER A 357 5.22 11.23 19.95
N PHE A 358 4.02 11.81 20.06
CA PHE A 358 3.47 12.66 19.01
C PHE A 358 4.30 13.94 18.81
N GLU A 359 4.64 14.65 19.88
CA GLU A 359 5.49 15.86 19.82
C GLU A 359 6.85 15.56 19.18
N LYS A 360 7.51 14.47 19.60
CA LYS A 360 8.77 14.01 18.99
C LYS A 360 8.60 13.68 17.51
N SER A 361 7.49 13.07 17.12
CA SER A 361 7.20 12.77 15.71
C SER A 361 7.01 14.03 14.86
N GLN A 362 6.44 15.09 15.44
CA GLN A 362 6.25 16.39 14.79
C GLN A 362 7.55 17.17 14.67
N GLN A 363 8.40 17.16 15.71
CA GLN A 363 9.77 17.71 15.65
C GLN A 363 10.61 16.97 14.59
N GLY A 364 10.34 15.67 14.41
CA GLY A 364 10.89 14.83 13.35
C GLY A 364 10.26 15.04 11.96
N ALA A 365 9.42 16.05 11.71
CA ALA A 365 8.78 16.27 10.40
C ALA A 365 9.80 16.43 9.25
N ALA A 366 10.97 17.02 9.52
CA ALA A 366 12.10 17.04 8.58
C ALA A 366 12.58 15.62 8.22
N SER A 367 12.58 14.70 9.19
CA SER A 367 12.88 13.27 8.99
C SER A 367 11.76 12.54 8.23
N HIS A 368 10.49 12.92 8.40
CA HIS A 368 9.38 12.36 7.63
C HIS A 368 9.40 12.78 6.16
N GLU A 369 9.74 14.04 5.86
CA GLU A 369 10.00 14.45 4.47
C GLU A 369 11.24 13.75 3.90
N ALA A 370 12.34 13.69 4.65
CA ALA A 370 13.53 12.95 4.25
C ALA A 370 13.25 11.45 4.05
N TYR A 371 12.34 10.88 4.83
CA TYR A 371 11.85 9.51 4.67
C TYR A 371 11.09 9.34 3.36
N LYS A 372 10.14 10.23 3.04
CA LYS A 372 9.44 10.19 1.74
C LYS A 372 10.40 10.35 0.57
N ARG A 373 11.38 11.26 0.68
CA ARG A 373 12.43 11.44 -0.33
C ARG A 373 13.24 10.15 -0.54
N ARG A 374 13.62 9.45 0.54
CA ARG A 374 14.30 8.15 0.46
C ARG A 374 13.44 7.08 -0.23
N GLN A 375 12.13 7.07 -0.01
CA GLN A 375 11.21 6.14 -0.70
C GLN A 375 11.16 6.41 -2.21
N VAL A 376 11.04 7.69 -2.60
CA VAL A 376 11.06 8.09 -4.01
C VAL A 376 12.39 7.75 -4.66
N GLU A 377 13.51 8.01 -3.99
CA GLU A 377 14.85 7.70 -4.51
C GLU A 377 15.08 6.19 -4.67
N SER A 378 14.58 5.38 -3.73
CA SER A 378 14.62 3.90 -3.86
C SER A 378 13.83 3.43 -5.09
N ALA A 379 12.60 3.95 -5.26
CA ALA A 379 11.79 3.65 -6.44
C ALA A 379 12.47 4.12 -7.74
N ARG A 380 13.04 5.34 -7.74
CA ARG A 380 13.76 5.93 -8.87
C ARG A 380 14.91 5.04 -9.32
N ARG A 381 15.74 4.55 -8.39
CA ARG A 381 16.87 3.66 -8.69
C ARG A 381 16.45 2.35 -9.32
N ARG A 382 15.39 1.72 -8.82
CA ARG A 382 14.89 0.46 -9.38
C ARG A 382 14.25 0.62 -10.74
N VAL A 383 13.46 1.67 -10.93
CA VAL A 383 12.77 1.91 -12.20
C VAL A 383 13.75 2.27 -13.31
N LEU A 384 14.60 3.28 -13.09
CA LEU A 384 15.52 3.79 -14.10
C LEU A 384 16.71 2.84 -14.30
N GLY A 385 17.14 2.14 -13.26
CA GLY A 385 18.34 1.29 -13.29
C GLY A 385 19.63 2.11 -13.34
N ALA A 386 20.77 1.44 -13.12
CA ALA A 386 22.07 2.10 -13.01
C ALA A 386 22.47 2.80 -14.32
N GLU A 387 22.34 2.13 -15.47
CA GLU A 387 22.77 2.68 -16.76
C GLU A 387 22.07 4.00 -17.12
N LEU A 388 20.74 4.07 -16.96
CA LEU A 388 20.00 5.29 -17.27
C LEU A 388 20.27 6.40 -16.26
N LEU A 389 20.49 6.05 -15.00
CA LEU A 389 20.88 7.01 -13.97
C LEU A 389 22.25 7.63 -14.23
N ASP A 390 23.23 6.83 -14.61
CA ASP A 390 24.57 7.31 -14.94
C ASP A 390 24.52 8.24 -16.16
N TRP A 391 23.72 7.89 -17.17
CA TRP A 391 23.48 8.75 -18.33
C TRP A 391 22.80 10.08 -17.97
N LEU A 392 21.79 10.05 -17.08
CA LEU A 392 21.10 11.23 -16.55
C LEU A 392 21.99 12.13 -15.67
N LEU A 393 23.09 11.61 -15.14
CA LEU A 393 24.07 12.41 -14.39
C LEU A 393 25.09 13.09 -15.32
N ALA A 394 25.28 12.55 -16.51
CA ALA A 394 26.21 13.06 -17.51
C ALA A 394 25.59 14.13 -18.44
N HIS A 395 24.28 14.33 -18.40
CA HIS A 395 23.49 15.26 -19.21
C HIS A 395 22.55 16.05 -18.30
#